data_AF-A0A7J2X2P2-F1
#
_entry.id   AF-A0A7J2X2P2-F1
#
_cell.length_a   1.000
_cell.length_b   1.000
_cell.length_c   1.000
_cell.angle_alpha   90.00
_cell.angle_beta   90.00
_cell.angle_gamma   90.00
#
_symmetry.space_group_name_H-M   'P 1'
#
loop_
_entity.id
_entity.type
_entity.pdbx_description
1 polymer ?
#
loop_
_entity_poly.entity_id
_entity_poly.type
_entity_poly.pdbx_seq_one_letter_code
_entity_poly.pdbx_strand_id
1 'polypeptide(L)'
;MIKLYVEEKQSVKKICNILGISKPQLYRLLRKYNIPRSRVPKRPKINNELKALLEGLRRSVNISKREKVELDKKLFARILEYNCPITMIAEYIGVSRKTLMRRLIDYEFIKFTEENSNNTSRLKKPRARFKGSEEEKAYIIGLAHDFNLRGESPYTLSLKLTTTHPELIKLVLSIFKPYNPRIYRRRDGDVAVHFEVDPSYSFALTIPKEKYIKNLQWALENYPYQVLSGLIDADGCITMYKDRRDERVYWGIWLYLKDRTQVELIRETLRRLGYNPGNGKGIRLSHHQTTRLLKHLKLRHREKIAYQKVILSSLPREKKYKWHKKFRGLIKRKVANGKNSPPTPPPFYPKINYNI
;
A
#
# COMPACT_ATOMS: atom_id res chain seq x y z
N MET A 1 -43.46 0.96 -6.02
CA MET A 1 -43.37 0.31 -4.69
C MET A 1 -42.99 -1.16 -4.81
N ILE A 2 -43.74 -1.97 -5.58
CA ILE A 2 -43.45 -3.41 -5.81
C ILE A 2 -42.04 -3.63 -6.37
N LYS A 3 -41.66 -2.90 -7.43
CA LYS A 3 -40.29 -2.89 -7.96
C LYS A 3 -39.21 -2.61 -6.90
N LEU A 4 -39.37 -1.53 -6.13
CA LEU A 4 -38.40 -1.17 -5.08
C LEU A 4 -38.30 -2.23 -3.94
N TYR A 5 -39.42 -2.88 -3.60
CA TYR A 5 -39.51 -3.81 -2.47
C TYR A 5 -39.17 -5.26 -2.84
N VAL A 6 -39.66 -5.74 -3.98
CA VAL A 6 -39.60 -7.13 -4.44
C VAL A 6 -38.41 -7.36 -5.39
N GLU A 7 -38.26 -6.52 -6.41
CA GLU A 7 -37.21 -6.68 -7.43
C GLU A 7 -35.87 -6.14 -6.94
N GLU A 8 -35.85 -4.92 -6.39
CA GLU A 8 -34.62 -4.24 -5.98
C GLU A 8 -34.21 -4.52 -4.52
N LYS A 9 -35.06 -5.22 -3.75
CA LYS A 9 -34.84 -5.57 -2.33
C LYS A 9 -34.34 -4.40 -1.46
N GLN A 10 -34.83 -3.17 -1.72
CA GLN A 10 -34.40 -1.96 -1.00
C GLN A 10 -34.90 -1.99 0.45
N SER A 11 -34.15 -1.38 1.37
CA SER A 11 -34.59 -1.30 2.78
C SER A 11 -35.89 -0.50 2.93
N VAL A 12 -36.76 -0.93 3.86
CA VAL A 12 -38.03 -0.23 4.21
C VAL A 12 -37.83 1.27 4.43
N LYS A 13 -36.74 1.67 5.11
CA LYS A 13 -36.42 3.09 5.35
C LYS A 13 -36.16 3.85 4.05
N LYS A 14 -35.42 3.25 3.11
CA LYS A 14 -35.10 3.88 1.83
C LYS A 14 -36.33 3.99 0.94
N ILE A 15 -37.21 2.98 0.95
CA ILE A 15 -38.49 3.02 0.23
C ILE A 15 -39.41 4.10 0.79
N CYS A 16 -39.51 4.23 2.11
CA CYS A 16 -40.25 5.31 2.76
C CYS A 16 -39.73 6.69 2.35
N ASN A 17 -38.41 6.88 2.32
CA ASN A 17 -37.79 8.14 1.92
C ASN A 17 -38.02 8.47 0.44
N ILE A 18 -37.90 7.48 -0.46
CA ILE A 18 -38.13 7.68 -1.91
C ILE A 18 -39.59 8.02 -2.19
N LEU A 19 -40.52 7.35 -1.51
CA LEU A 19 -41.95 7.50 -1.74
C LEU A 19 -42.58 8.62 -0.89
N GLY A 20 -41.83 9.26 0.02
CA GLY A 20 -42.37 10.27 0.94
C GLY A 20 -43.45 9.74 1.90
N ILE A 21 -43.46 8.44 2.19
CA ILE A 21 -44.50 7.80 3.02
C ILE A 21 -43.95 7.29 4.35
N SER A 22 -44.80 7.29 5.36
CA SER A 22 -44.49 6.69 6.66
C SER A 22 -44.38 5.16 6.57
N LYS A 23 -43.63 4.55 7.50
CA LYS A 23 -43.52 3.08 7.58
C LYS A 23 -44.87 2.37 7.74
N PRO A 24 -45.82 2.86 8.58
CA PRO A 24 -47.14 2.26 8.68
C PRO A 24 -47.91 2.29 7.35
N GLN A 25 -47.83 3.39 6.59
CA GLN A 25 -48.45 3.49 5.26
C GLN A 25 -47.84 2.48 4.28
N LEU A 26 -46.51 2.34 4.26
CA LEU A 26 -45.85 1.33 3.44
C LEU A 26 -46.30 -0.10 3.83
N TYR A 27 -46.41 -0.42 5.12
CA TYR A 27 -46.90 -1.73 5.57
C TYR A 27 -48.38 -1.97 5.30
N ARG A 28 -49.18 -0.91 5.18
CA ARG A 28 -50.58 -0.97 4.77
C ARG A 28 -50.68 -1.27 3.28
N LEU A 29 -49.84 -0.61 2.46
CA LEU A 29 -49.72 -0.88 1.03
C LEU A 29 -49.22 -2.30 0.74
N LEU A 30 -48.18 -2.78 1.43
CA LEU A 30 -47.68 -4.15 1.26
C LEU A 30 -48.75 -5.21 1.57
N ARG A 31 -49.58 -4.97 2.61
CA ARG A 31 -50.74 -5.82 2.91
C ARG A 31 -51.82 -5.74 1.82
N LYS A 32 -52.14 -4.54 1.33
CA LYS A 32 -53.13 -4.33 0.27
C LYS A 32 -52.77 -5.11 -1.01
N TYR A 33 -51.48 -5.20 -1.34
CA TYR A 33 -50.99 -5.92 -2.53
C TYR A 33 -50.54 -7.36 -2.23
N ASN A 34 -50.88 -7.91 -1.06
CA ASN A 34 -50.55 -9.29 -0.66
C ASN A 34 -49.04 -9.63 -0.71
N ILE A 35 -48.18 -8.64 -0.50
CA ILE A 35 -46.72 -8.81 -0.54
C ILE A 35 -46.24 -9.20 0.87
N PRO A 36 -45.65 -10.40 1.04
CA PRO A 36 -45.16 -10.83 2.33
C PRO A 36 -44.05 -9.90 2.81
N ARG A 37 -44.11 -9.54 4.09
CA ARG A 37 -43.05 -8.73 4.70
C ARG A 37 -41.78 -9.57 4.71
N SER A 38 -40.71 -9.06 4.11
CA SER A 38 -39.39 -9.65 4.26
C SER A 38 -39.04 -9.68 5.75
N ARG A 39 -39.03 -10.88 6.35
CA ARG A 39 -38.63 -11.05 7.75
C ARG A 39 -37.17 -10.64 7.83
N VAL A 40 -36.86 -9.59 8.60
CA VAL A 40 -35.48 -9.36 9.02
C VAL A 40 -35.06 -10.63 9.77
N PRO A 41 -33.96 -11.30 9.40
CA PRO A 41 -33.49 -12.45 10.15
C PRO A 41 -33.41 -12.04 11.62
N LYS A 42 -34.07 -12.80 12.50
CA LYS A 42 -34.02 -12.55 13.95
C LYS A 42 -32.54 -12.56 14.32
N ARG A 43 -32.07 -11.49 14.98
CA ARG A 43 -30.71 -11.48 15.54
C ARG A 43 -30.55 -12.74 16.39
N PRO A 44 -29.44 -13.48 16.26
CA PRO A 44 -29.22 -14.65 17.11
C PRO A 44 -29.33 -14.20 18.57
N LYS A 45 -30.15 -14.91 19.35
CA LYS A 45 -30.23 -14.67 20.79
C LYS A 45 -28.89 -15.11 21.39
N ILE A 46 -28.27 -14.23 22.17
CA ILE A 46 -27.09 -14.60 22.96
C ILE A 46 -27.54 -15.66 23.96
N ASN A 47 -27.14 -16.91 23.74
CA ASN A 47 -27.28 -17.96 24.74
C ASN A 47 -26.10 -17.86 25.74
N ASN A 48 -26.20 -18.58 26.86
CA ASN A 48 -25.20 -18.52 27.93
C ASN A 48 -23.81 -18.96 27.45
N GLU A 49 -23.75 -19.91 26.52
CA GLU A 49 -22.51 -20.42 25.94
C GLU A 49 -21.79 -19.35 25.10
N LEU A 50 -22.51 -18.69 24.19
CA LEU A 50 -21.96 -17.57 23.41
C LEU A 50 -21.54 -16.41 24.31
N LYS A 51 -22.31 -16.14 25.38
CA LYS A 51 -21.97 -15.12 26.37
C LYS A 51 -20.64 -15.44 27.06
N ALA A 52 -20.43 -16.69 27.45
CA ALA A 52 -19.18 -17.15 28.05
C ALA A 52 -17.99 -17.02 27.08
N LEU A 53 -18.18 -17.39 25.80
CA LEU A 53 -17.15 -17.24 24.77
C LEU A 53 -16.76 -15.77 24.54
N LEU A 54 -17.75 -14.89 24.43
CA LEU A 54 -17.52 -13.46 24.24
C LEU A 54 -16.88 -12.81 25.47
N GLU A 55 -17.23 -13.27 26.67
CA GLU A 55 -16.60 -12.84 27.92
C GLU A 55 -15.13 -13.30 28.00
N GLY A 56 -14.82 -14.50 27.51
CA GLY A 56 -13.43 -14.99 27.36
C GLY A 56 -12.61 -14.08 26.44
N LEU A 57 -13.17 -13.66 25.30
CA LEU A 57 -12.51 -12.71 24.39
C LEU A 57 -12.29 -11.34 25.06
N ARG A 58 -13.28 -10.87 25.82
CA ARG A 58 -13.18 -9.61 26.56
C ARG A 58 -12.09 -9.65 27.64
N ARG A 59 -11.96 -10.77 28.34
CA ARG A 59 -10.96 -10.97 29.43
C ARG A 59 -9.55 -11.29 28.93
N SER A 60 -9.38 -11.67 27.67
CA SER A 60 -8.07 -11.88 27.00
C SER A 60 -7.14 -10.64 26.99
N VAL A 61 -7.60 -9.50 27.54
CA VAL A 61 -6.81 -8.28 27.66
C VAL A 61 -5.64 -8.43 28.64
N ASN A 62 -5.75 -9.29 29.65
CA ASN A 62 -4.78 -9.40 30.76
C ASN A 62 -3.81 -10.61 30.71
N ILE A 63 -3.75 -11.33 29.59
CA ILE A 63 -2.87 -12.49 29.40
C ILE A 63 -1.71 -12.17 28.46
N SER A 64 -0.66 -13.00 28.46
CA SER A 64 0.51 -12.79 27.59
C SER A 64 0.11 -12.75 26.11
N LYS A 65 0.90 -12.06 25.29
CA LYS A 65 0.59 -11.86 23.86
C LYS A 65 0.42 -13.17 23.08
N ARG A 66 1.13 -14.24 23.47
CA ARG A 66 1.08 -15.55 22.81
C ARG A 66 -0.18 -16.33 23.21
N GLU A 67 -0.47 -16.40 24.51
CA GLU A 67 -1.69 -17.03 25.03
C GLU A 67 -2.96 -16.35 24.52
N LYS A 68 -2.91 -15.02 24.37
CA LYS A 68 -3.99 -14.23 23.79
C LYS A 68 -4.34 -14.65 22.37
N VAL A 69 -3.34 -14.86 21.53
CA VAL A 69 -3.57 -15.27 20.13
C VAL A 69 -4.19 -16.66 20.08
N GLU A 70 -3.68 -17.59 20.89
CA GLU A 70 -4.19 -18.96 20.99
C GLU A 70 -5.67 -18.99 21.43
N LEU A 71 -5.99 -18.22 22.48
CA LEU A 71 -7.34 -18.11 23.02
C LEU A 71 -8.30 -17.42 22.05
N ASP A 72 -7.89 -16.29 21.46
CA ASP A 72 -8.68 -15.59 20.45
C ASP A 72 -9.03 -16.54 19.28
N LYS A 73 -8.07 -17.34 18.80
CA LYS A 73 -8.31 -18.33 17.74
C LYS A 73 -9.39 -19.35 18.14
N LYS A 74 -9.26 -19.97 19.32
CA LYS A 74 -10.24 -20.95 19.81
C LYS A 74 -11.64 -20.35 19.96
N LEU A 75 -11.74 -19.15 20.51
CA LEU A 75 -13.01 -18.48 20.74
C LEU A 75 -13.65 -18.00 19.43
N PHE A 76 -12.87 -17.47 18.49
CA PHE A 76 -13.40 -17.06 17.18
C PHE A 76 -13.91 -18.24 16.36
N ALA A 77 -13.23 -19.39 16.38
CA ALA A 77 -13.71 -20.62 15.73
C ALA A 77 -15.13 -20.95 16.19
N ARG A 78 -15.34 -21.02 17.51
CA ARG A 78 -16.65 -21.30 18.11
C ARG A 78 -17.67 -20.21 17.79
N ILE A 79 -17.33 -18.92 17.93
CA ILE A 79 -18.27 -17.82 17.66
C ILE A 79 -18.77 -17.80 16.21
N LEU A 80 -17.92 -18.17 15.26
CA LEU A 80 -18.29 -18.27 13.85
C LEU A 80 -19.30 -19.41 13.59
N GLU A 81 -19.25 -20.51 14.34
CA GLU A 81 -20.26 -21.58 14.28
C GLU A 81 -21.67 -21.06 14.67
N TYR A 82 -21.76 -20.08 15.58
CA TYR A 82 -23.03 -19.44 15.94
C TYR A 82 -23.51 -18.39 14.92
N ASN A 83 -22.81 -18.22 13.81
CA ASN A 83 -23.14 -17.28 12.72
C ASN A 83 -23.45 -15.85 13.21
N CYS A 84 -22.69 -15.40 14.22
CA CYS A 84 -22.92 -14.11 14.87
C CYS A 84 -22.45 -12.93 14.00
N PRO A 85 -23.25 -11.84 13.89
CA PRO A 85 -22.82 -10.65 13.19
C PRO A 85 -21.57 -10.04 13.82
N ILE A 86 -20.57 -9.71 12.99
CA ILE A 86 -19.29 -9.11 13.43
C ILE A 86 -19.50 -7.83 14.24
N THR A 87 -20.52 -7.04 13.91
CA THR A 87 -20.87 -5.82 14.67
C THR A 87 -21.25 -6.13 16.11
N MET A 88 -22.01 -7.20 16.32
CA MET A 88 -22.48 -7.62 17.64
C MET A 88 -21.33 -8.15 18.49
N ILE A 89 -20.44 -8.92 17.88
CA ILE A 89 -19.22 -9.41 18.55
C ILE A 89 -18.36 -8.22 18.98
N ALA A 90 -18.13 -7.26 18.08
CA ALA A 90 -17.31 -6.07 18.35
C ALA A 90 -17.87 -5.20 19.48
N GLU A 91 -19.19 -4.98 19.49
CA GLU A 91 -19.90 -4.25 20.55
C GLU A 91 -19.74 -4.95 21.90
N TYR A 92 -19.93 -6.28 21.95
CA TYR A 92 -19.84 -7.03 23.20
C TYR A 92 -18.43 -7.02 23.81
N ILE A 93 -17.41 -7.27 22.99
CA ILE A 93 -16.02 -7.33 23.45
C ILE A 93 -15.41 -5.93 23.66
N GLY A 94 -16.13 -4.86 23.31
CA GLY A 94 -15.69 -3.48 23.49
C GLY A 94 -14.54 -3.07 22.57
N VAL A 95 -14.45 -3.61 21.35
CA VAL A 95 -13.43 -3.23 20.37
C VAL A 95 -14.05 -2.67 19.10
N SER A 96 -13.30 -1.83 18.38
CA SER A 96 -13.78 -1.36 17.07
C SER A 96 -13.98 -2.53 16.10
N ARG A 97 -15.02 -2.46 15.26
CA ARG A 97 -15.25 -3.44 14.18
C ARG A 97 -14.00 -3.65 13.31
N LYS A 98 -13.25 -2.58 13.06
CA LYS A 98 -11.98 -2.61 12.31
C LYS A 98 -10.94 -3.49 13.01
N THR A 99 -10.80 -3.36 14.33
CA THR A 99 -9.88 -4.17 15.14
C THR A 99 -10.27 -5.65 15.11
N LEU A 100 -11.56 -5.96 15.30
CA LEU A 100 -12.06 -7.33 15.28
C LEU A 100 -11.83 -7.99 13.92
N MET A 101 -12.19 -7.30 12.83
CA MET A 101 -11.97 -7.82 11.48
C MET A 101 -10.48 -8.06 11.18
N ARG A 102 -9.59 -7.18 11.66
CA ARG A 102 -8.15 -7.36 11.49
C ARG A 102 -7.67 -8.64 12.17
N ARG A 103 -8.13 -8.92 13.39
CA ARG A 103 -7.80 -10.17 14.10
C ARG A 103 -8.29 -11.39 13.34
N LEU A 104 -9.54 -11.38 12.88
CA LEU A 104 -10.12 -12.49 12.10
C LEU A 104 -9.33 -12.79 10.82
N ILE A 105 -8.76 -11.78 10.17
CA ILE A 105 -7.90 -11.94 8.99
C ILE A 105 -6.49 -12.40 9.37
N ASP A 106 -5.86 -11.75 10.36
CA ASP A 106 -4.52 -12.12 10.84
C ASP A 106 -4.49 -13.56 11.38
N TYR A 107 -5.63 -14.09 11.81
CA TYR A 107 -5.80 -15.47 12.30
C TYR A 107 -6.38 -16.44 11.25
N GLU A 108 -6.55 -15.99 10.00
CA GLU A 108 -6.97 -16.83 8.86
C GLU A 108 -8.40 -17.41 8.93
N PHE A 109 -9.25 -16.94 9.86
CA PHE A 109 -10.66 -17.35 9.95
C PHE A 109 -11.52 -16.79 8.82
N ILE A 110 -11.14 -15.63 8.29
CA ILE A 110 -11.82 -15.02 7.14
C ILE A 110 -10.79 -14.88 6.04
N LYS A 111 -10.99 -15.62 4.94
CA LYS A 111 -10.28 -15.39 3.69
C LYS A 111 -10.84 -14.15 2.99
N PHE A 112 -9.96 -13.41 2.33
CA PHE A 112 -10.33 -12.28 1.50
C PHE A 112 -11.17 -12.79 0.31
N THR A 113 -12.50 -12.70 0.39
CA THR A 113 -13.41 -13.02 -0.72
C THR A 113 -13.94 -11.74 -1.38
N GLU A 114 -14.17 -11.80 -2.69
CA GLU A 114 -14.66 -10.67 -3.50
C GLU A 114 -15.97 -10.07 -2.95
N GLU A 115 -16.86 -10.92 -2.42
CA GLU A 115 -18.11 -10.50 -1.77
C GLU A 115 -17.89 -9.65 -0.50
N ASN A 116 -16.84 -9.89 0.26
CA ASN A 116 -16.52 -9.11 1.46
C ASN A 116 -15.87 -7.76 1.13
N SER A 117 -15.13 -7.68 0.00
CA SER A 117 -14.66 -6.41 -0.56
C SER A 117 -15.83 -5.53 -1.04
N ASN A 118 -16.94 -6.19 -1.41
CA ASN A 118 -18.18 -5.60 -1.89
C ASN A 118 -19.16 -5.13 -0.79
N ASN A 119 -18.68 -4.85 0.43
CA ASN A 119 -19.37 -3.89 1.31
C ASN A 119 -19.17 -2.44 0.77
N THR A 120 -19.44 -2.28 -0.52
CA THR A 120 -19.22 -1.17 -1.45
C THR A 120 -20.25 -0.06 -1.33
N SER A 121 -21.18 -0.13 -0.37
CA SER A 121 -22.18 0.94 -0.15
C SER A 121 -21.57 2.30 0.20
N ARG A 122 -20.25 2.39 0.41
CA ARG A 122 -19.49 3.64 0.64
C ARG A 122 -18.42 3.97 -0.43
N LEU A 123 -18.16 3.09 -1.40
CA LEU A 123 -17.13 3.33 -2.42
C LEU A 123 -17.78 3.81 -3.71
N LYS A 124 -17.37 4.98 -4.21
CA LYS A 124 -17.86 5.54 -5.48
C LYS A 124 -17.42 4.71 -6.69
N LYS A 125 -16.28 4.00 -6.60
CA LYS A 125 -15.75 3.07 -7.61
C LYS A 125 -14.89 1.97 -6.94
N PRO A 126 -14.79 0.76 -7.53
CA PRO A 126 -13.87 -0.26 -7.05
C PRO A 126 -12.40 0.18 -7.23
N ARG A 127 -11.52 -0.25 -6.31
CA ARG A 127 -10.07 0.00 -6.40
C ARG A 127 -9.41 -1.03 -7.32
N ALA A 128 -8.35 -0.62 -8.02
CA ALA A 128 -7.63 -1.54 -8.91
C ALA A 128 -6.84 -2.55 -8.08
N ARG A 129 -7.13 -3.84 -8.26
CA ARG A 129 -6.35 -4.95 -7.67
C ARG A 129 -4.97 -5.03 -8.33
N PHE A 130 -3.98 -5.51 -7.56
CA PHE A 130 -2.69 -5.91 -8.09
C PHE A 130 -2.86 -7.10 -9.04
N LYS A 131 -2.25 -6.98 -10.23
CA LYS A 131 -2.22 -8.03 -11.28
C LYS A 131 -0.81 -8.25 -11.84
N GLY A 132 0.22 -7.76 -11.13
CA GLY A 132 1.61 -7.88 -11.57
C GLY A 132 2.19 -9.26 -11.29
N SER A 133 3.36 -9.54 -11.85
CA SER A 133 4.12 -10.76 -11.55
C SER A 133 4.78 -10.70 -10.17
N GLU A 134 5.37 -11.80 -9.72
CA GLU A 134 6.16 -11.82 -8.48
C GLU A 134 7.42 -10.93 -8.58
N GLU A 135 7.96 -10.70 -9.78
CA GLU A 135 9.04 -9.72 -9.99
C GLU A 135 8.56 -8.28 -9.77
N GLU A 136 7.35 -7.96 -10.24
CA GLU A 136 6.71 -6.67 -10.01
C GLU A 136 6.47 -6.47 -8.50
N LYS A 137 6.01 -7.51 -7.83
CA LYS A 137 5.81 -7.53 -6.38
C LYS A 137 7.11 -7.24 -5.63
N ALA A 138 8.20 -7.91 -6.01
CA ALA A 138 9.53 -7.68 -5.43
C ALA A 138 10.05 -6.25 -5.69
N TYR A 139 9.84 -5.72 -6.90
CA TYR A 139 10.15 -4.33 -7.21
C TYR A 139 9.38 -3.35 -6.30
N ILE A 140 8.07 -3.55 -6.13
CA ILE A 140 7.23 -2.71 -5.27
C ILE A 140 7.65 -2.82 -3.80
N ILE A 141 8.05 -4.00 -3.33
CA ILE A 141 8.59 -4.18 -1.96
C ILE A 141 9.85 -3.31 -1.77
N GLY A 142 10.77 -3.30 -2.74
CA GLY A 142 11.94 -2.42 -2.69
C GLY A 142 11.56 -0.93 -2.71
N LEU A 143 10.61 -0.55 -3.56
CA LEU A 143 10.11 0.82 -3.68
C LEU A 143 9.40 1.30 -2.39
N ALA A 144 8.80 0.39 -1.63
CA ALA A 144 8.07 0.70 -0.40
C ALA A 144 8.94 1.31 0.70
N HIS A 145 10.26 1.27 0.57
CA HIS A 145 11.16 1.95 1.50
C HIS A 145 10.85 3.43 1.71
N ASP A 146 10.41 4.15 0.66
CA ASP A 146 10.23 5.61 0.73
C ASP A 146 8.76 6.04 0.97
N PHE A 147 7.84 5.09 1.16
CA PHE A 147 6.44 5.40 1.48
C PHE A 147 5.88 4.61 2.65
N ASN A 148 4.87 5.18 3.30
CA ASN A 148 4.15 4.54 4.38
C ASN A 148 2.89 3.88 3.83
N LEU A 149 2.91 2.55 3.70
CA LEU A 149 1.74 1.76 3.35
C LEU A 149 1.26 1.02 4.60
N ARG A 150 0.03 1.33 5.03
CA ARG A 150 -0.57 0.76 6.23
C ARG A 150 -2.01 0.30 5.99
N GLY A 151 -2.42 -0.73 6.71
CA GLY A 151 -3.82 -1.18 6.72
C GLY A 151 -4.72 -0.17 7.45
N GLU A 152 -5.63 0.49 6.73
CA GLU A 152 -6.68 1.33 7.32
C GLU A 152 -7.98 0.58 7.56
N SER A 153 -8.18 -0.55 6.90
CA SER A 153 -9.23 -1.50 7.20
C SER A 153 -8.87 -2.82 6.53
N PRO A 154 -9.58 -3.90 6.84
CA PRO A 154 -9.56 -5.12 6.02
C PRO A 154 -9.64 -4.89 4.51
N TYR A 155 -10.28 -3.81 4.08
CA TYR A 155 -10.65 -3.54 2.70
C TYR A 155 -9.89 -2.36 2.10
N THR A 156 -8.98 -1.74 2.84
CA THR A 156 -8.33 -0.50 2.40
C THR A 156 -6.96 -0.39 3.00
N LEU A 157 -5.97 -0.21 2.12
CA LEU A 157 -4.65 0.24 2.50
C LEU A 157 -4.55 1.74 2.22
N SER A 158 -3.86 2.46 3.09
CA SER A 158 -3.53 3.87 2.90
C SER A 158 -2.06 3.98 2.58
N LEU A 159 -1.73 4.61 1.45
CA LEU A 159 -0.37 4.96 1.07
C LEU A 159 -0.15 6.45 1.33
N LYS A 160 0.91 6.78 2.06
CA LYS A 160 1.38 8.15 2.27
C LYS A 160 2.83 8.27 1.82
N LEU A 161 3.11 9.25 0.97
CA LEU A 161 4.45 9.61 0.49
C LEU A 161 4.66 11.10 0.74
N THR A 162 5.86 11.51 1.12
CA THR A 162 6.29 12.91 1.12
C THR A 162 7.62 12.98 0.41
N THR A 163 7.76 13.85 -0.57
CA THR A 163 9.00 14.00 -1.32
C THR A 163 9.15 15.38 -1.93
N THR A 164 10.39 15.79 -2.16
CA THR A 164 10.75 16.96 -2.97
C THR A 164 10.87 16.64 -4.46
N HIS A 165 10.85 15.35 -4.82
CA HIS A 165 11.08 14.87 -6.18
C HIS A 165 9.76 14.49 -6.88
N PRO A 166 9.25 15.31 -7.82
CA PRO A 166 7.99 15.05 -8.49
C PRO A 166 7.99 13.78 -9.36
N GLU A 167 9.17 13.31 -9.79
CA GLU A 167 9.29 12.07 -10.57
C GLU A 167 8.99 10.82 -9.73
N LEU A 168 9.30 10.82 -8.43
CA LEU A 168 8.91 9.74 -7.53
C LEU A 168 7.39 9.68 -7.35
N ILE A 169 6.73 10.83 -7.25
CA ILE A 169 5.26 10.91 -7.19
C ILE A 169 4.64 10.29 -8.44
N LYS A 170 5.13 10.67 -9.62
CA LYS A 170 4.64 10.11 -10.89
C LYS A 170 4.83 8.59 -10.95
N LEU A 171 5.99 8.10 -10.52
CA LEU A 171 6.27 6.67 -10.46
C LEU A 171 5.26 5.95 -9.56
N VAL A 172 5.07 6.41 -8.33
CA VAL A 172 4.15 5.80 -7.36
C VAL A 172 2.71 5.84 -7.85
N LEU A 173 2.24 6.96 -8.42
CA LEU A 173 0.87 7.06 -8.96
C LEU A 173 0.64 6.14 -10.16
N SER A 174 1.69 5.89 -10.97
CA SER A 174 1.59 4.99 -12.13
C SER A 174 1.48 3.51 -11.71
N ILE A 175 2.12 3.12 -10.61
CA ILE A 175 2.11 1.74 -10.09
C ILE A 175 0.77 1.43 -9.42
N PHE A 176 0.33 2.29 -8.50
CA PHE A 176 -0.74 1.93 -7.57
C PHE A 176 -2.16 2.26 -8.05
N LYS A 177 -2.32 2.89 -9.22
CA LYS A 177 -3.63 3.33 -9.78
C LYS A 177 -4.56 3.90 -8.68
N PRO A 178 -4.17 5.04 -8.10
CA PRO A 178 -4.65 5.52 -6.80
C PRO A 178 -6.16 5.77 -6.78
N TYR A 179 -6.80 5.41 -5.66
CA TYR A 179 -8.18 5.81 -5.38
C TYR A 179 -8.21 7.08 -4.52
N ASN A 180 -8.93 8.11 -4.98
CA ASN A 180 -9.05 9.43 -4.34
C ASN A 180 -7.70 10.06 -3.93
N PRO A 181 -6.76 10.29 -4.87
CA PRO A 181 -5.49 10.90 -4.54
C PRO A 181 -5.67 12.32 -4.01
N ARG A 182 -5.10 12.58 -2.84
CA ARG A 182 -4.92 13.89 -2.25
C ARG A 182 -3.46 14.27 -2.39
N ILE A 183 -3.19 15.35 -3.10
CA ILE A 183 -1.85 15.88 -3.32
C ILE A 183 -1.87 17.31 -2.77
N TYR A 184 -0.96 17.60 -1.85
CA TYR A 184 -0.86 18.93 -1.25
C TYR A 184 0.58 19.25 -0.90
N ARG A 185 0.88 20.54 -0.86
CA ARG A 185 2.20 21.02 -0.45
C ARG A 185 2.23 21.24 1.06
N ARG A 186 3.34 20.86 1.68
CA ARG A 186 3.63 21.09 3.10
C ARG A 186 4.40 22.41 3.26
N ARG A 187 4.41 22.97 4.49
CA ARG A 187 5.05 24.27 4.79
C ARG A 187 6.57 24.29 4.54
N ASP A 188 7.21 23.13 4.62
CA ASP A 188 8.63 22.89 4.33
C ASP A 188 8.96 22.89 2.83
N GLY A 189 7.94 22.98 1.96
CA GLY A 189 8.08 22.97 0.51
C GLY A 189 7.99 21.57 -0.11
N ASP A 190 7.84 20.52 0.70
CA ASP A 190 7.68 19.15 0.23
C ASP A 190 6.28 18.91 -0.32
N VAL A 191 6.15 17.96 -1.24
CA VAL A 191 4.83 17.53 -1.74
C VAL A 191 4.46 16.23 -1.03
N ALA A 192 3.31 16.27 -0.35
CA ALA A 192 2.71 15.10 0.26
C ALA A 192 1.62 14.53 -0.64
N VAL A 193 1.60 13.21 -0.74
CA VAL A 193 0.65 12.44 -1.52
C VAL A 193 0.03 11.39 -0.61
N HIS A 194 -1.30 11.39 -0.55
CA HIS A 194 -2.08 10.41 0.21
C HIS A 194 -3.17 9.84 -0.67
N PHE A 195 -3.22 8.52 -0.80
CA PHE A 195 -4.30 7.83 -1.48
C PHE A 195 -4.57 6.45 -0.88
N GLU A 196 -5.69 5.88 -1.28
CA GLU A 196 -6.09 4.53 -0.90
C GLU A 196 -5.81 3.55 -2.04
N VAL A 197 -5.44 2.33 -1.68
CA VAL A 197 -5.21 1.22 -2.62
C VAL A 197 -5.91 -0.05 -2.17
N ASP A 198 -6.02 -0.99 -3.11
CA ASP A 198 -6.62 -2.29 -2.87
C ASP A 198 -5.79 -3.17 -1.90
N PRO A 199 -6.42 -4.00 -1.04
CA PRO A 199 -5.73 -4.92 -0.14
C PRO A 199 -4.81 -5.95 -0.79
N SER A 200 -4.95 -6.22 -2.09
CA SER A 200 -4.01 -7.05 -2.84
C SER A 200 -2.57 -6.52 -2.84
N TYR A 201 -2.34 -5.25 -2.50
CA TYR A 201 -0.99 -4.67 -2.27
C TYR A 201 -0.43 -4.90 -0.86
N SER A 202 -1.08 -5.73 -0.03
CA SER A 202 -0.68 -5.97 1.36
C SER A 202 0.74 -6.56 1.54
N PHE A 203 1.30 -7.16 0.49
CA PHE A 203 2.70 -7.59 0.48
C PHE A 203 3.69 -6.43 0.63
N ALA A 204 3.30 -5.19 0.31
CA ALA A 204 4.14 -3.99 0.41
C ALA A 204 3.89 -3.18 1.69
N LEU A 205 3.18 -3.75 2.68
CA LEU A 205 2.94 -3.09 3.97
C LEU A 205 4.27 -2.74 4.63
N THR A 206 4.42 -1.46 5.02
CA THR A 206 5.57 -1.00 5.81
C THR A 206 5.26 -0.96 7.31
N ILE A 207 3.98 -1.11 7.67
CA ILE A 207 3.51 -1.18 9.05
C ILE A 207 2.53 -2.38 9.18
N PRO A 208 2.77 -3.33 10.11
CA PRO A 208 3.87 -3.37 11.09
C PRO A 208 5.20 -3.74 10.43
N LYS A 209 6.32 -3.26 11.01
CA LYS A 209 7.67 -3.37 10.45
C LYS A 209 8.09 -4.83 10.22
N GLU A 210 7.67 -5.74 11.08
CA GLU A 210 8.03 -7.15 11.02
C GLU A 210 7.50 -7.80 9.73
N LYS A 211 6.29 -7.42 9.30
CA LYS A 211 5.72 -7.88 8.02
C LYS A 211 6.54 -7.35 6.84
N TYR A 212 6.99 -6.09 6.90
CA TYR A 212 7.85 -5.51 5.88
C TYR A 212 9.19 -6.25 5.77
N ILE A 213 9.89 -6.44 6.89
CA ILE A 213 11.19 -7.13 6.91
C ILE A 213 11.07 -8.55 6.37
N LYS A 214 10.03 -9.30 6.77
CA LYS A 214 9.78 -10.66 6.25
C LYS A 214 9.60 -10.66 4.72
N ASN A 215 8.79 -9.75 4.19
CA ASN A 215 8.54 -9.67 2.75
C ASN A 215 9.77 -9.18 1.98
N LEU A 216 10.53 -8.24 2.56
CA LEU A 216 11.79 -7.76 2.01
C LEU A 216 12.82 -8.89 1.91
N GLN A 217 12.96 -9.71 2.96
CA GLN A 217 13.85 -10.86 2.96
C GLN A 217 13.49 -11.85 1.86
N TRP A 218 12.22 -12.29 1.79
CA TRP A 218 11.74 -13.15 0.71
C TRP A 218 12.05 -12.56 -0.68
N ALA A 219 11.80 -11.26 -0.87
CA ALA A 219 12.02 -10.61 -2.16
C ALA A 219 13.51 -10.51 -2.51
N LEU A 220 14.40 -10.28 -1.54
CA LEU A 220 15.85 -10.25 -1.75
C LEU A 220 16.42 -11.66 -2.03
N GLU A 221 15.85 -12.70 -1.43
CA GLU A 221 16.24 -14.08 -1.68
C GLU A 221 15.91 -14.53 -3.11
N ASN A 222 14.72 -14.17 -3.61
CA ASN A 222 14.18 -14.67 -4.88
C ASN A 222 14.40 -13.72 -6.07
N TYR A 223 14.28 -12.40 -5.87
CA TYR A 223 14.28 -11.39 -6.93
C TYR A 223 15.17 -10.18 -6.56
N PRO A 224 16.46 -10.40 -6.24
CA PRO A 224 17.31 -9.36 -5.66
C PRO A 224 17.45 -8.12 -6.54
N TYR A 225 17.60 -8.27 -7.87
CA TYR A 225 17.75 -7.13 -8.76
C TYR A 225 16.49 -6.27 -8.89
N GLN A 226 15.31 -6.88 -8.78
CA GLN A 226 14.03 -6.20 -8.78
C GLN A 226 13.88 -5.36 -7.51
N VAL A 227 14.18 -5.95 -6.34
CA VAL A 227 14.19 -5.23 -5.06
C VAL A 227 15.17 -4.07 -5.10
N LEU A 228 16.41 -4.31 -5.54
CA LEU A 228 17.42 -3.26 -5.65
C LEU A 228 17.01 -2.15 -6.62
N SER A 229 16.31 -2.49 -7.71
CA SER A 229 15.79 -1.49 -8.67
C SER A 229 14.74 -0.60 -8.01
N GLY A 230 13.76 -1.20 -7.31
CA GLY A 230 12.73 -0.45 -6.59
C GLY A 230 13.31 0.41 -5.48
N LEU A 231 14.25 -0.14 -4.71
CA LEU A 231 14.92 0.57 -3.63
C LEU A 231 15.73 1.77 -4.14
N ILE A 232 16.46 1.61 -5.25
CA ILE A 232 17.25 2.70 -5.85
C ILE A 232 16.34 3.79 -6.42
N ASP A 233 15.19 3.41 -6.99
CA ASP A 233 14.19 4.37 -7.46
C ASP A 233 13.54 5.16 -6.31
N ALA A 234 13.40 4.55 -5.14
CA ALA A 234 12.86 5.18 -3.93
C ALA A 234 13.87 6.11 -3.26
N ASP A 235 14.99 5.56 -2.78
CA ASP A 235 15.91 6.26 -1.85
C ASP A 235 17.39 6.20 -2.30
N GLY A 236 17.64 5.64 -3.49
CA GLY A 236 18.99 5.53 -4.03
C GLY A 236 19.48 6.81 -4.69
N CYS A 237 20.74 7.16 -4.43
CA CYS A 237 21.43 8.24 -5.11
C CYS A 237 22.44 7.67 -6.11
N ILE A 238 22.22 7.92 -7.40
CA ILE A 238 23.25 7.71 -8.43
C ILE A 238 23.99 9.03 -8.60
N THR A 239 25.27 9.05 -8.21
CA THR A 239 26.11 10.25 -8.23
C THR A 239 27.25 10.11 -9.21
N MET A 240 27.74 11.24 -9.73
CA MET A 240 28.94 11.34 -10.55
C MET A 240 29.77 12.52 -10.05
N TYR A 241 31.08 12.33 -9.96
CA TYR A 241 32.00 13.34 -9.41
C TYR A 241 33.35 13.26 -10.13
N LYS A 242 34.07 14.39 -10.15
CA LYS A 242 35.48 14.45 -10.54
C LYS A 242 36.29 14.36 -9.25
N ASP A 243 37.18 13.40 -9.14
CA ASP A 243 38.11 13.35 -8.01
C ASP A 243 39.08 14.54 -8.11
N ARG A 244 39.41 15.13 -6.96
CA ARG A 244 40.22 16.36 -6.91
C ARG A 244 41.71 16.07 -7.09
N ARG A 245 42.17 14.85 -6.84
CA ARG A 245 43.58 14.47 -6.85
C ARG A 245 44.03 14.01 -8.23
N ASP A 246 43.29 13.09 -8.85
CA ASP A 246 43.66 12.51 -10.15
C ASP A 246 42.88 13.10 -11.33
N GLU A 247 41.98 14.04 -11.06
CA GLU A 247 41.10 14.67 -12.04
C GLU A 247 40.16 13.71 -12.81
N ARG A 248 40.07 12.44 -12.42
CA ARG A 248 39.27 11.44 -13.11
C ARG A 248 37.82 11.52 -12.66
N VAL A 249 36.93 11.17 -13.59
CA VAL A 249 35.50 11.09 -13.33
C VAL A 249 35.13 9.70 -12.82
N TYR A 250 34.42 9.69 -11.70
CA TYR A 250 33.86 8.50 -11.05
C TYR A 250 32.35 8.63 -10.88
N TRP A 251 31.70 7.52 -10.59
CA TRP A 251 30.28 7.47 -10.24
C TRP A 251 30.03 6.39 -9.22
N GLY A 252 28.91 6.48 -8.51
CA GLY A 252 28.57 5.54 -7.45
C GLY A 252 27.07 5.49 -7.19
N ILE A 253 26.60 4.36 -6.66
CA ILE A 253 25.28 4.24 -6.01
C ILE A 253 25.47 4.36 -4.51
N TRP A 254 24.74 5.29 -3.90
CA TRP A 254 24.69 5.51 -2.46
C TRP A 254 23.24 5.30 -1.97
N LEU A 255 23.05 4.44 -0.97
CA LEU A 255 21.76 4.19 -0.33
C LEU A 255 21.83 4.60 1.14
N TYR A 256 20.92 5.45 1.57
CA TYR A 256 20.87 5.98 2.93
C TYR A 256 19.64 5.44 3.68
N LEU A 257 19.73 4.21 4.14
CA LEU A 257 18.63 3.56 4.84
C LEU A 257 18.73 3.85 6.33
N LYS A 258 17.61 4.19 6.97
CA LYS A 258 17.58 4.50 8.41
C LYS A 258 17.63 3.23 9.28
N ASP A 259 17.17 2.12 8.74
CA ASP A 259 16.97 0.89 9.48
C ASP A 259 18.16 -0.07 9.36
N ARG A 260 18.81 -0.37 10.48
CA ARG A 260 20.01 -1.24 10.49
C ARG A 260 19.73 -2.66 9.97
N THR A 261 18.56 -3.22 10.25
CA THR A 261 18.19 -4.56 9.77
C THR A 261 18.08 -4.56 8.25
N GLN A 262 17.47 -3.53 7.68
CA GLN A 262 17.36 -3.40 6.21
C GLN A 262 18.73 -3.18 5.58
N VAL A 263 19.58 -2.33 6.19
CA VAL A 263 20.97 -2.13 5.72
C VAL A 263 21.71 -3.45 5.65
N GLU A 264 21.67 -4.28 6.68
CA GLU A 264 22.44 -5.53 6.68
C GLU A 264 21.86 -6.55 5.68
N LEU A 265 20.53 -6.71 5.60
CA LEU A 265 19.90 -7.58 4.59
C LEU A 265 20.33 -7.23 3.16
N ILE A 266 20.34 -5.93 2.84
CA ILE A 266 20.74 -5.47 1.51
C ILE A 266 22.24 -5.61 1.31
N ARG A 267 23.05 -5.40 2.35
CA ARG A 267 24.50 -5.55 2.31
C ARG A 267 24.89 -7.01 2.06
N GLU A 268 24.31 -7.95 2.81
CA GLU A 268 24.49 -9.39 2.61
C GLU A 268 24.04 -9.83 1.22
N THR A 269 22.88 -9.34 0.75
CA THR A 269 22.41 -9.61 -0.61
C THR A 269 23.42 -9.13 -1.65
N LEU A 270 23.95 -7.92 -1.52
CA LEU A 270 24.98 -7.40 -2.42
C LEU A 270 26.26 -8.24 -2.37
N ARG A 271 26.71 -8.67 -1.18
CA ARG A 271 27.87 -9.58 -1.04
C ARG A 271 27.65 -10.91 -1.74
N ARG A 272 26.46 -11.53 -1.57
CA ARG A 272 26.07 -12.78 -2.24
C ARG A 272 26.05 -12.65 -3.76
N LEU A 273 25.68 -11.48 -4.28
CA LEU A 273 25.74 -11.16 -5.72
C LEU A 273 27.16 -10.76 -6.19
N GLY A 274 28.18 -10.94 -5.35
CA GLY A 274 29.59 -10.69 -5.66
C GLY A 274 30.02 -9.22 -5.60
N TYR A 275 29.22 -8.33 -5.00
CA TYR A 275 29.60 -6.93 -4.76
C TYR A 275 30.29 -6.77 -3.40
N ASN A 276 31.06 -5.69 -3.26
CA ASN A 276 31.72 -5.32 -2.00
C ASN A 276 31.19 -3.96 -1.52
N PRO A 277 30.00 -3.93 -0.88
CA PRO A 277 29.39 -2.72 -0.35
C PRO A 277 30.15 -2.16 0.86
N GLY A 278 30.26 -0.83 0.95
CA GLY A 278 30.89 -0.18 2.10
C GLY A 278 30.21 -0.47 3.45
N ASN A 279 31.00 -0.48 4.52
CA ASN A 279 30.58 -0.78 5.90
C ASN A 279 30.06 0.45 6.69
N GLY A 280 29.87 1.60 6.05
CA GLY A 280 29.41 2.82 6.71
C GLY A 280 27.93 2.80 7.11
N LYS A 281 27.43 3.95 7.59
CA LYS A 281 26.00 4.17 7.94
C LYS A 281 25.01 4.02 6.77
N GLY A 282 25.52 3.84 5.55
CA GLY A 282 24.75 3.56 4.34
C GLY A 282 25.53 2.66 3.41
N ILE A 283 24.90 2.21 2.34
CA ILE A 283 25.51 1.32 1.36
C ILE A 283 26.10 2.18 0.25
N ARG A 284 27.39 1.97 -0.04
CA ARG A 284 28.09 2.62 -1.13
C ARG A 284 28.77 1.58 -2.01
N LEU A 285 28.61 1.73 -3.31
CA LEU A 285 29.30 0.91 -4.31
C LEU A 285 30.32 1.76 -5.06
N SER A 286 31.49 1.15 -5.34
CA SER A 286 32.53 1.78 -6.14
C SER A 286 32.10 1.97 -7.60
N HIS A 287 32.90 2.68 -8.38
CA HIS A 287 32.67 2.91 -9.80
C HIS A 287 32.46 1.63 -10.62
N HIS A 288 33.36 0.65 -10.49
CA HIS A 288 33.26 -0.61 -11.23
C HIS A 288 32.05 -1.43 -10.80
N GLN A 289 31.81 -1.52 -9.50
CA GLN A 289 30.66 -2.23 -8.93
C GLN A 289 29.34 -1.60 -9.36
N THR A 290 29.26 -0.26 -9.35
CA THR A 290 28.10 0.49 -9.80
C THR A 290 27.82 0.24 -11.28
N THR A 291 28.85 0.26 -12.12
CA THR A 291 28.71 -0.02 -13.56
C THR A 291 28.18 -1.43 -13.80
N ARG A 292 28.70 -2.43 -13.08
CA ARG A 292 28.23 -3.81 -13.16
C ARG A 292 26.77 -3.93 -12.70
N LEU A 293 26.44 -3.38 -11.54
CA LEU A 293 25.09 -3.45 -10.99
C LEU A 293 24.06 -2.81 -11.92
N LEU A 294 24.36 -1.61 -12.45
CA LEU A 294 23.47 -0.89 -13.35
C LEU A 294 23.10 -1.68 -14.61
N LYS A 295 23.90 -2.66 -15.05
CA LYS A 295 23.53 -3.52 -16.21
C LYS A 295 22.36 -4.46 -15.90
N HIS A 296 22.15 -4.79 -14.64
CA HIS A 296 21.10 -5.74 -14.20
C HIS A 296 19.84 -5.05 -13.67
N LEU A 297 19.92 -3.76 -13.34
CA LEU A 297 18.79 -3.03 -12.77
C LEU A 297 17.78 -2.57 -13.84
N LYS A 298 16.49 -2.74 -13.54
CA LYS A 298 15.37 -2.26 -14.35
C LYS A 298 14.71 -1.05 -13.66
N LEU A 299 15.42 0.08 -13.68
CA LEU A 299 14.98 1.33 -13.05
C LEU A 299 13.77 1.92 -13.76
N ARG A 300 12.90 2.60 -13.00
CA ARG A 300 11.67 3.24 -13.48
C ARG A 300 11.58 4.71 -13.11
N HIS A 301 12.39 5.18 -12.16
CA HIS A 301 12.49 6.60 -11.86
C HIS A 301 13.26 7.32 -12.98
N ARG A 302 12.61 8.23 -13.71
CA ARG A 302 13.15 8.84 -14.94
C ARG A 302 14.53 9.48 -14.77
N GLU A 303 14.76 10.16 -13.65
CA GLU A 303 16.08 10.74 -13.37
C GLU A 303 17.17 9.67 -13.24
N LYS A 304 16.87 8.54 -12.59
CA LYS A 304 17.82 7.44 -12.37
C LYS A 304 18.06 6.65 -13.65
N ILE A 305 17.01 6.46 -14.47
CA ILE A 305 17.14 5.92 -15.83
C ILE A 305 18.09 6.77 -16.67
N ALA A 306 17.97 8.10 -16.61
CA ALA A 306 18.84 9.00 -17.37
C ALA A 306 20.31 8.82 -16.96
N TYR A 307 20.59 8.72 -15.66
CA TYR A 307 21.93 8.38 -15.16
C TYR A 307 22.41 7.01 -15.64
N GLN A 308 21.58 5.99 -15.53
CA GLN A 308 21.90 4.63 -15.97
C GLN A 308 22.30 4.60 -17.45
N LYS A 309 21.49 5.21 -18.33
CA LYS A 309 21.78 5.32 -19.76
C LYS A 309 23.11 6.00 -20.04
N VAL A 310 23.38 7.13 -19.38
CA VAL A 310 24.62 7.88 -19.60
C VAL A 310 25.82 7.12 -19.07
N ILE A 311 25.74 6.51 -17.89
CA ILE A 311 26.83 5.72 -17.32
C ILE A 311 27.18 4.53 -18.21
N LEU A 312 26.18 3.81 -18.71
CA LEU A 312 26.36 2.60 -19.53
C LEU A 312 26.65 2.90 -21.01
N SER A 313 26.54 4.16 -21.46
CA SER A 313 26.88 4.55 -22.83
C SER A 313 28.38 4.44 -23.12
N SER A 314 28.73 4.42 -24.40
CA SER A 314 30.11 4.47 -24.90
C SER A 314 30.76 5.86 -24.81
N LEU A 315 30.08 6.86 -24.24
CA LEU A 315 30.62 8.21 -24.16
C LEU A 315 31.92 8.27 -23.33
N PRO A 316 32.89 9.12 -23.71
CA PRO A 316 34.03 9.45 -22.85
C PRO A 316 33.58 9.97 -21.49
N ARG A 317 34.38 9.69 -20.45
CA ARG A 317 34.07 10.02 -19.05
C ARG A 317 33.83 11.52 -18.85
N GLU A 318 34.57 12.35 -19.55
CA GLU A 318 34.50 13.81 -19.51
C GLU A 318 33.17 14.31 -20.08
N LYS A 319 32.72 13.70 -21.19
CA LYS A 319 31.41 14.01 -21.79
C LYS A 319 30.27 13.59 -20.86
N LYS A 320 30.37 12.42 -20.22
CA LYS A 320 29.41 11.96 -19.20
C LYS A 320 29.32 12.96 -18.04
N TYR A 321 30.46 13.47 -17.56
CA TYR A 321 30.49 14.44 -16.47
C TYR A 321 29.93 15.81 -16.85
N LYS A 322 30.23 16.31 -18.06
CA LYS A 322 29.63 17.54 -18.59
C LYS A 322 28.10 17.42 -18.68
N TRP A 323 27.60 16.28 -19.15
CA TRP A 323 26.17 15.96 -19.14
C TRP A 323 25.62 15.97 -17.71
N HIS A 324 26.29 15.32 -16.76
CA HIS A 324 25.87 15.28 -15.36
C HIS A 324 25.68 16.69 -14.77
N LYS A 325 26.65 17.59 -14.96
CA LYS A 325 26.55 18.97 -14.46
C LYS A 325 25.31 19.68 -15.03
N LYS A 326 25.11 19.59 -16.35
CA LYS A 326 23.95 20.20 -17.03
C LYS A 326 22.63 19.61 -16.53
N PHE A 327 22.55 18.28 -16.44
CA PHE A 327 21.36 17.57 -15.98
C PHE A 327 21.00 17.89 -14.53
N ARG A 328 21.99 17.91 -13.63
CA ARG A 328 21.79 18.28 -12.23
C ARG A 328 21.35 19.73 -12.08
N GLY A 329 21.88 20.65 -12.89
CA GLY A 329 21.42 22.04 -12.93
C GLY A 329 19.97 22.17 -13.37
N LEU A 330 19.52 21.37 -14.34
CA LEU A 330 18.12 21.31 -14.76
C LEU A 330 17.20 20.78 -13.66
N ILE A 331 17.58 19.70 -12.97
CA ILE A 331 16.80 19.15 -11.85
C ILE A 331 16.68 20.18 -10.72
N LYS A 332 17.80 20.81 -10.32
CA LYS A 332 17.77 21.84 -9.26
C LYS A 332 16.82 22.98 -9.59
N ARG A 333 16.83 23.48 -10.84
CA ARG A 333 15.88 24.51 -11.30
C ARG A 333 14.43 24.02 -11.28
N LYS A 334 14.16 22.80 -11.74
CA LYS A 334 12.81 22.22 -11.69
C LYS A 334 12.29 22.08 -10.26
N VAL A 335 13.12 21.58 -9.34
CA VAL A 335 12.76 21.44 -7.91
C VAL A 335 12.53 22.82 -7.29
N ALA A 336 13.40 23.81 -7.56
CA ALA A 336 13.26 25.17 -7.06
C ALA A 336 11.98 25.86 -7.60
N ASN A 337 11.73 25.80 -8.90
CA ASN A 337 10.51 26.35 -9.50
C ASN A 337 9.25 25.63 -8.99
N GLY A 338 9.35 24.31 -8.79
CA GLY A 338 8.29 23.51 -8.18
C GLY A 338 7.94 23.97 -6.76
N LYS A 339 8.89 24.48 -5.97
CA LYS A 339 8.58 25.06 -4.65
C LYS A 339 7.69 26.31 -4.74
N ASN A 340 7.79 27.08 -5.82
CA ASN A 340 7.11 28.36 -6.01
C ASN A 340 5.75 28.26 -6.73
N SER A 341 5.44 27.17 -7.42
CA SER A 341 4.16 26.99 -8.16
C SER A 341 3.20 26.06 -7.42
N PRO A 342 1.89 26.34 -7.26
CA PRO A 342 0.97 25.46 -6.54
C PRO A 342 1.01 24.01 -7.09
N PRO A 343 0.81 22.97 -6.26
CA PRO A 343 0.84 21.59 -6.72
C PRO A 343 -0.28 21.38 -7.74
N THR A 344 0.10 21.27 -9.01
CA THR A 344 -0.83 20.88 -10.06
C THR A 344 -1.13 19.40 -9.88
N PRO A 345 -2.42 19.00 -9.74
CA PRO A 345 -2.74 17.59 -9.84
C PRO A 345 -2.23 17.08 -11.19
N PRO A 346 -1.67 15.86 -11.27
CA PRO A 346 -1.33 15.29 -12.56
C PRO A 346 -2.59 15.34 -13.45
N PRO A 347 -2.44 15.55 -14.76
CA PRO A 347 -3.58 15.61 -15.66
C PRO A 347 -4.46 14.38 -15.37
N PHE A 348 -5.73 14.64 -15.02
CA PHE A 348 -6.71 13.60 -14.79
C PHE A 348 -6.58 12.61 -15.95
N TYR A 349 -6.33 11.33 -15.62
CA TYR A 349 -6.18 10.26 -16.60
C TYR A 349 -7.26 10.44 -17.68
N PRO A 350 -6.89 10.63 -18.96
CA PRO A 350 -7.89 10.66 -20.01
C PRO A 350 -8.66 9.34 -19.92
N LYS A 351 -9.99 9.44 -19.99
CA LYS A 351 -10.86 8.28 -20.12
C LYS A 351 -10.34 7.46 -21.30
N ILE A 352 -9.71 6.32 -21.02
CA ILE A 352 -9.45 5.33 -22.05
C ILE A 352 -10.82 4.75 -22.38
N ASN A 353 -11.38 5.20 -23.51
CA ASN A 353 -12.55 4.56 -24.10
C ASN A 353 -12.11 3.14 -24.49
N TYR A 354 -12.62 2.15 -23.79
CA TYR A 354 -12.56 0.77 -24.26
C TYR A 354 -13.65 0.60 -25.32
N ASN A 355 -13.30 0.92 -26.56
CA ASN A 355 -13.90 0.28 -27.72
C ASN A 355 -12.80 -0.62 -28.30
N ILE A 356 -12.90 -1.90 -27.99
CA ILE A 356 -12.63 -3.11 -28.79
C ILE A 356 -13.06 -4.28 -27.91
#